data_AF-A0A5N5W9N8-F1
#
_entry.id   AF-A0A5N5W9N8-F1
#
_cell.length_a   1.000
_cell.length_b   1.000
_cell.length_c   1.000
_cell.angle_alpha   90.00
_cell.angle_beta   90.00
_cell.angle_gamma   90.00
#
_symmetry.space_group_name_H-M   'P 1'
#
loop_
_entity.id
_entity.type
_entity.pdbx_description
1 polymer ?
#
loop_
_entity_poly.entity_id
_entity_poly.type
_entity_poly.pdbx_seq_one_letter_code
_entity_poly.pdbx_strand_id
1 'polypeptide(L)'
;CGHLGGKVLVPTAQHIRTLNAARLAADIADVPTLIVARTDALAANLLTSDVDERDARFCTGERTAEGFYRVEPGMAPVIARGLAYAPYADLLWVETGTPDLAQAKEFAEAIHAEYPDKMLAYNCSPSFNWKAALGDEEIA
;
A
#
# COMPACT_ATOMS: atom_id res chain seq x y z
N CYS A 1 -12.11 5.31 -4.60
CA CYS A 1 -11.72 6.08 -3.40
C CYS A 1 -11.21 5.09 -2.37
N GLY A 2 -10.01 5.28 -1.80
CA GLY A 2 -9.42 4.31 -0.86
C GLY A 2 -10.06 4.29 0.53
N HIS A 3 -11.11 5.05 0.78
CA HIS A 3 -11.91 4.95 2.00
C HIS A 3 -13.17 4.08 1.81
N LEU A 4 -13.46 3.60 0.59
CA LEU A 4 -14.64 2.77 0.30
C LEU A 4 -14.34 1.30 0.57
N GLY A 5 -15.34 0.59 1.11
CA GLY A 5 -15.29 -0.86 1.31
C GLY A 5 -15.28 -1.65 0.00
N GLY A 6 -14.99 -2.95 0.09
CA GLY A 6 -15.00 -3.85 -1.07
C GLY A 6 -13.78 -3.72 -1.99
N LYS A 7 -12.65 -3.20 -1.49
CA LYS A 7 -11.40 -3.15 -2.25
C LYS A 7 -10.90 -4.56 -2.52
N VAL A 8 -10.53 -4.81 -3.78
CA VAL A 8 -9.92 -6.07 -4.21
C VAL A 8 -8.49 -5.79 -4.66
N LEU A 9 -7.53 -6.41 -3.98
CA LEU A 9 -6.12 -6.34 -4.34
C LEU A 9 -5.82 -7.19 -5.57
N VAL A 10 -4.82 -6.78 -6.32
CA VAL A 10 -4.15 -7.64 -7.31
C VAL A 10 -2.89 -8.28 -6.69
N PRO A 11 -2.39 -9.40 -7.23
CA PRO A 11 -1.13 -9.99 -6.79
C PRO A 11 0.01 -8.98 -6.83
N THR A 12 0.96 -9.13 -5.92
CA THR A 12 2.15 -8.27 -5.76
C THR A 12 2.94 -8.22 -7.07
N ALA A 13 3.16 -9.35 -7.73
CA ALA A 13 3.81 -9.42 -9.04
C ALA A 13 3.08 -8.62 -10.13
N GLN A 14 1.75 -8.56 -10.08
CA GLN A 14 0.98 -7.74 -11.03
C GLN A 14 1.18 -6.25 -10.77
N HIS A 15 1.23 -5.81 -9.51
CA HIS A 15 1.50 -4.41 -9.22
C HIS A 15 2.93 -4.01 -9.60
N ILE A 16 3.93 -4.87 -9.35
CA ILE A 16 5.31 -4.67 -9.81
C ILE A 16 5.36 -4.52 -11.34
N ARG A 17 4.61 -5.35 -12.08
CA ARG A 17 4.50 -5.22 -13.54
C ARG A 17 3.94 -3.85 -13.96
N THR A 18 2.95 -3.32 -13.24
CA THR A 18 2.43 -1.97 -13.47
C THR A 18 3.48 -0.89 -13.21
N LEU A 19 4.26 -0.99 -12.12
CA LEU A 19 5.34 -0.06 -11.82
C LEU A 19 6.43 -0.07 -12.90
N ASN A 20 6.83 -1.26 -13.35
CA ASN A 20 7.79 -1.40 -14.45
C ASN A 20 7.26 -0.82 -15.77
N ALA A 21 5.98 -1.01 -16.08
CA ALA A 21 5.37 -0.39 -17.26
C ALA A 21 5.36 1.15 -17.16
N ALA A 22 5.08 1.70 -15.98
CA ALA A 22 5.14 3.13 -15.73
C ALA A 22 6.57 3.68 -15.90
N ARG A 23 7.57 2.97 -15.38
CA ARG A 23 9.00 3.33 -15.56
C ARG A 23 9.40 3.29 -17.03
N LEU A 24 9.08 2.20 -17.73
CA LEU A 24 9.36 2.08 -19.15
C LEU A 24 8.75 3.22 -19.97
N ALA A 25 7.52 3.64 -19.65
CA ALA A 25 6.89 4.76 -20.33
C ALA A 25 7.63 6.09 -20.09
N ALA A 26 8.09 6.35 -18.86
CA ALA A 26 8.89 7.53 -18.53
C ALA A 26 10.25 7.52 -19.23
N ASP A 27 10.91 6.36 -19.28
CA ASP A 27 12.19 6.17 -19.95
C ASP A 27 12.08 6.39 -21.47
N ILE A 28 11.03 5.87 -22.12
CA ILE A 28 10.75 6.10 -23.55
C ILE A 28 10.48 7.58 -23.84
N ALA A 29 9.82 8.28 -22.91
CA ALA A 29 9.51 9.70 -23.03
C ALA A 29 10.69 10.61 -22.67
N ASP A 30 11.84 10.06 -22.28
CA ASP A 30 13.05 10.78 -21.85
C ASP A 30 12.77 11.84 -20.77
N VAL A 31 11.94 11.47 -19.78
CA VAL A 31 11.62 12.32 -18.64
C VAL A 31 11.80 11.57 -17.31
N PRO A 32 12.45 12.17 -16.30
CA PRO A 32 12.67 11.52 -15.00
C PRO A 32 11.41 11.63 -14.12
N THR A 33 10.30 11.04 -14.57
CA THR A 33 9.04 11.04 -13.81
C THR A 33 9.20 10.29 -12.49
N LEU A 34 8.72 10.91 -11.41
CA LEU A 34 8.62 10.26 -10.10
C LEU A 34 7.49 9.24 -10.10
N ILE A 35 7.80 8.02 -9.68
CA ILE A 35 6.85 6.90 -9.57
C ILE A 35 6.54 6.66 -8.10
N VAL A 36 5.25 6.73 -7.77
CA VAL A 36 4.73 6.46 -6.42
C VAL A 36 3.98 5.13 -6.43
N ALA A 37 4.45 4.17 -5.64
CA ALA A 37 3.73 2.91 -5.43
C ALA A 37 2.79 3.04 -4.23
N ARG A 38 1.48 2.94 -4.50
CA ARG A 38 0.43 2.96 -3.49
C ARG A 38 -0.02 1.55 -3.14
N THR A 39 -0.20 1.27 -1.85
CA THR A 39 -0.85 0.05 -1.38
C THR A 39 -2.14 0.37 -0.61
N ASP A 40 -3.18 -0.41 -0.87
CA ASP A 40 -4.49 -0.34 -0.20
C ASP A 40 -4.70 -1.52 0.77
N ALA A 41 -3.66 -2.33 1.01
CA ALA A 41 -3.71 -3.57 1.78
C ALA A 41 -4.03 -3.39 3.27
N LEU A 42 -4.02 -2.15 3.77
CA LEU A 42 -4.37 -1.87 5.16
C LEU A 42 -5.84 -2.21 5.45
N ALA A 43 -6.74 -1.95 4.49
CA ALA A 43 -8.18 -2.14 4.66
C ALA A 43 -8.78 -3.13 3.64
N ALA A 44 -8.05 -3.49 2.59
CA ALA A 44 -8.53 -4.42 1.58
C ALA A 44 -8.50 -5.86 2.11
N ASN A 45 -9.65 -6.52 2.08
CA ASN A 45 -9.84 -7.89 2.58
C ASN A 45 -10.12 -8.90 1.46
N LEU A 46 -9.91 -8.51 0.20
CA LEU A 46 -10.06 -9.36 -0.98
C LEU A 46 -8.81 -9.30 -1.86
N LEU A 47 -8.49 -10.41 -2.52
CA LEU A 47 -7.39 -10.56 -3.48
C LEU A 47 -7.89 -11.33 -4.72
N THR A 48 -7.49 -10.92 -5.91
CA THR A 48 -7.98 -11.57 -7.14
C THR A 48 -7.43 -12.98 -7.36
N SER A 49 -6.22 -13.28 -6.89
CA SER A 49 -5.54 -14.56 -7.09
C SER A 49 -4.45 -14.77 -6.04
N ASP A 50 -4.29 -16.00 -5.56
CA ASP A 50 -3.27 -16.46 -4.60
C ASP A 50 -1.97 -16.94 -5.27
N VAL A 51 -1.79 -16.67 -6.56
CA VAL A 51 -0.64 -17.15 -7.36
C VAL A 51 0.73 -16.63 -6.87
N ASP A 52 0.75 -15.53 -6.12
CA ASP A 52 1.97 -14.94 -5.58
C ASP A 52 2.16 -15.35 -4.12
N GLU A 53 3.20 -16.12 -3.83
CA GLU A 53 3.49 -16.65 -2.48
C GLU A 53 3.61 -15.55 -1.41
N ARG A 54 4.04 -14.35 -1.79
CA ARG A 54 4.14 -13.19 -0.89
C ARG A 54 2.78 -12.74 -0.38
N ASP A 55 1.73 -12.97 -1.18
CA ASP A 55 0.34 -12.68 -0.85
C ASP A 55 -0.39 -13.89 -0.29
N ALA A 56 -0.10 -15.10 -0.80
CA ALA A 56 -0.77 -16.34 -0.43
C ALA A 56 -0.74 -16.60 1.08
N ARG A 57 0.33 -16.19 1.76
CA ARG A 57 0.46 -16.28 3.23
C ARG A 57 -0.56 -15.46 4.03
N PHE A 58 -1.23 -14.49 3.39
CA PHE A 58 -2.28 -13.69 4.01
C PHE A 58 -3.69 -14.17 3.62
N CYS A 59 -3.81 -15.18 2.76
CA CYS A 59 -5.10 -15.75 2.39
C CYS A 59 -5.69 -16.59 3.53
N THR A 60 -6.98 -16.43 3.79
CA THR A 60 -7.67 -17.20 4.84
C THR A 60 -8.13 -18.59 4.37
N GLY A 61 -7.99 -18.88 3.07
CA GLY A 61 -8.52 -20.07 2.42
C GLY A 61 -9.98 -19.96 1.94
N GLU A 62 -10.68 -18.88 2.31
CA GLU A 62 -12.06 -18.64 1.87
C GLU A 62 -12.13 -17.89 0.54
N ARG A 63 -13.23 -18.09 -0.20
CA ARG A 63 -13.52 -17.39 -1.47
C ARG A 63 -14.91 -16.76 -1.49
N THR A 64 -15.05 -15.67 -2.24
CA THR A 64 -16.36 -15.04 -2.53
C THR A 64 -17.06 -15.72 -3.71
N ALA A 65 -18.33 -15.38 -3.94
CA ALA A 65 -19.12 -15.92 -5.06
C ALA A 65 -18.54 -15.52 -6.43
N GLU A 66 -17.91 -14.34 -6.51
CA GLU A 66 -17.19 -13.82 -7.67
C GLU A 66 -15.83 -14.49 -7.88
N GLY A 67 -15.39 -15.32 -6.92
CA GLY A 67 -14.14 -16.06 -6.97
C GLY A 67 -12.94 -15.34 -6.36
N PHE A 68 -13.10 -14.21 -5.69
CA PHE A 68 -12.00 -13.54 -4.99
C PHE A 68 -11.59 -14.30 -3.74
N TYR A 69 -10.30 -14.24 -3.40
CA TYR A 69 -9.76 -14.81 -2.17
C TYR A 69 -9.93 -13.82 -1.04
N ARG A 70 -10.38 -14.31 0.13
CA ARG A 70 -10.34 -13.50 1.35
C ARG A 70 -8.93 -13.45 1.89
N VAL A 71 -8.51 -12.26 2.30
CA VAL A 71 -7.19 -12.01 2.89
C VAL A 71 -7.32 -11.27 4.20
N GLU A 72 -6.38 -11.49 5.11
CA GLU A 72 -6.25 -10.73 6.35
C GLU A 72 -5.70 -9.33 6.05
N PRO A 73 -6.46 -8.24 6.30
CA PRO A 73 -5.95 -6.88 6.16
C PRO A 73 -5.06 -6.50 7.35
N GLY A 74 -4.22 -5.48 7.18
CA GLY A 74 -3.45 -4.89 8.28
C GLY A 74 -2.03 -4.49 7.92
N MET A 75 -1.19 -4.26 8.94
CA MET A 75 0.18 -3.78 8.73
C MET A 75 1.12 -4.80 8.10
N ALA A 76 0.97 -6.09 8.44
CA ALA A 76 1.80 -7.15 7.87
C ALA A 76 1.75 -7.21 6.32
N PRO A 77 0.58 -7.24 5.65
CA PRO A 77 0.53 -7.20 4.18
C PRO A 77 0.94 -5.84 3.60
N VAL A 78 0.73 -4.73 4.33
CA VAL A 78 1.19 -3.39 3.92
C VAL A 78 2.71 -3.32 3.85
N ILE A 79 3.41 -3.74 4.91
CA ILE A 79 4.87 -3.77 4.97
C ILE A 79 5.42 -4.72 3.91
N ALA A 80 4.84 -5.93 3.78
CA ALA A 80 5.25 -6.91 2.78
C ALA A 80 5.20 -6.35 1.35
N ARG A 81 4.10 -5.67 1.01
CA ARG A 81 3.92 -5.03 -0.30
C ARG A 81 4.84 -3.83 -0.47
N GLY A 82 4.98 -2.99 0.56
CA GLY A 82 5.91 -1.86 0.53
C GLY A 82 7.35 -2.30 0.23
N LEU A 83 7.86 -3.32 0.94
CA LEU A 83 9.17 -3.90 0.70
C LEU A 83 9.31 -4.47 -0.71
N ALA A 84 8.26 -5.14 -1.22
CA ALA A 84 8.27 -5.69 -2.57
C ALA A 84 8.24 -4.61 -3.67
N TYR A 85 7.62 -3.46 -3.40
CA TYR A 85 7.51 -2.35 -4.36
C TYR A 85 8.70 -1.39 -4.31
N ALA A 86 9.43 -1.33 -3.19
CA ALA A 86 10.52 -0.39 -2.96
C ALA A 86 11.58 -0.33 -4.09
N PRO A 87 11.99 -1.45 -4.72
CA PRO A 87 12.95 -1.40 -5.84
C PRO A 87 12.40 -0.75 -7.12
N TYR A 88 11.09 -0.63 -7.24
CA TYR A 88 10.39 -0.26 -8.48
C TYR A 88 9.72 1.12 -8.41
N ALA A 89 9.82 1.81 -7.27
CA ALA A 89 9.20 3.09 -7.03
C ALA A 89 10.14 4.06 -6.32
N ASP A 90 9.98 5.34 -6.64
CA ASP A 90 10.73 6.43 -6.00
C ASP A 90 10.16 6.71 -4.61
N LEU A 91 8.81 6.67 -4.49
CA LEU A 91 8.11 6.83 -3.23
C LEU A 91 7.14 5.67 -2.96
N LEU A 92 6.95 5.34 -1.69
CA LEU A 92 5.91 4.42 -1.23
C LEU A 92 4.80 5.17 -0.50
N TRP A 93 3.56 4.76 -0.71
CA TRP A 93 2.37 5.34 -0.08
C TRP A 93 1.44 4.24 0.42
N VAL A 94 1.04 4.33 1.69
CA VAL A 94 -0.03 3.51 2.27
C VAL A 94 -1.31 4.33 2.33
N GLU A 95 -2.39 3.84 1.75
CA GLU A 95 -3.70 4.46 1.97
C GLU A 95 -4.21 4.09 3.37
N THR A 96 -4.38 5.10 4.22
CA THR A 96 -4.92 4.96 5.59
C THR A 96 -6.36 5.46 5.69
N GLY A 97 -7.14 4.87 6.60
CA GLY A 97 -8.52 5.28 6.88
C GLY A 97 -8.66 6.33 7.99
N THR A 98 -7.65 6.43 8.83
CA THR A 98 -7.55 7.34 9.98
C THR A 98 -6.11 7.87 10.06
N PRO A 99 -5.91 9.11 10.56
CA PRO A 99 -4.57 9.62 10.80
C PRO A 99 -4.01 8.94 12.06
N ASP A 100 -3.00 8.08 11.90
CA ASP A 100 -2.38 7.33 12.99
C ASP A 100 -0.85 7.41 12.85
N LEU A 101 -0.21 8.18 13.75
CA LEU A 101 1.23 8.39 13.74
C LEU A 101 2.01 7.14 14.13
N ALA A 102 1.45 6.26 14.96
CA ALA A 102 2.09 5.01 15.34
C ALA A 102 2.14 4.06 14.14
N GLN A 103 1.04 3.96 13.39
CA GLN A 103 0.99 3.19 12.14
C GLN A 103 1.96 3.75 11.08
N ALA A 104 2.00 5.08 10.92
CA ALA A 104 2.92 5.72 10.00
C ALA A 104 4.39 5.44 10.37
N LYS A 105 4.70 5.50 11.66
CA LYS A 105 6.03 5.18 12.19
C LYS A 105 6.40 3.72 11.98
N GLU A 106 5.51 2.78 12.29
CA GLU A 106 5.72 1.34 12.08
C GLU A 106 6.04 1.04 10.61
N PHE A 107 5.27 1.61 9.68
CA PHE A 107 5.54 1.45 8.25
C PHE A 107 6.91 2.03 7.86
N ALA A 108 7.22 3.25 8.31
CA ALA A 108 8.46 3.92 7.97
C ALA A 108 9.68 3.15 8.48
N GLU A 109 9.67 2.74 9.76
CA GLU A 109 10.75 1.97 10.36
C GLU A 109 10.97 0.64 9.65
N ALA A 110 9.89 -0.08 9.31
CA ALA A 110 9.98 -1.36 8.61
C ALA A 110 10.54 -1.22 7.18
N ILE A 111 10.18 -0.16 6.45
CA ILE A 111 10.74 0.10 5.11
C ILE A 111 12.20 0.55 5.22
N HIS A 112 12.52 1.47 6.12
CA HIS A 112 13.85 2.03 6.26
C HIS A 112 14.88 1.05 6.84
N ALA A 113 14.44 0.00 7.53
CA ALA A 113 15.30 -1.11 7.93
C ALA A 113 15.97 -1.80 6.72
N GLU A 114 15.25 -1.93 5.61
CA GLU A 114 15.73 -2.58 4.38
C GLU A 114 16.16 -1.57 3.29
N TYR A 115 15.51 -0.40 3.25
CA TYR A 115 15.75 0.67 2.28
C TYR A 115 15.87 2.03 2.98
N PRO A 116 17.01 2.34 3.62
CA PRO A 116 17.17 3.53 4.47
C PRO A 116 16.83 4.86 3.80
N ASP A 117 17.11 4.99 2.49
CA ASP A 117 16.89 6.23 1.73
C ASP A 117 15.53 6.26 1.01
N LYS A 118 14.63 5.30 1.27
CA LYS A 118 13.34 5.24 0.57
C LYS A 118 12.42 6.38 1.00
N MET A 119 12.10 7.26 0.06
CA MET A 119 11.10 8.30 0.28
C MET A 119 9.71 7.69 0.48
N LEU A 120 8.94 8.30 1.38
CA LEU A 120 7.57 7.90 1.70
C LEU A 120 6.61 9.06 1.42
N ALA A 121 5.38 8.74 1.05
CA ALA A 121 4.30 9.70 0.87
C ALA A 121 3.13 9.35 1.79
N TYR A 122 2.48 10.38 2.34
CA TYR A 122 1.40 10.24 3.30
C TYR A 122 0.22 11.13 2.89
N ASN A 123 -1.00 10.58 2.88
CA ASN A 123 -2.19 11.35 2.55
C ASN A 123 -2.83 11.94 3.81
N CYS A 124 -2.72 13.26 3.98
CA CYS A 124 -3.50 13.99 4.97
C CYS A 124 -4.93 14.20 4.45
N SER A 125 -5.75 13.15 4.53
CA SER A 125 -7.07 13.13 3.88
C SER A 125 -8.05 14.14 4.51
N PRO A 126 -8.78 14.92 3.70
CA PRO A 126 -9.88 15.76 4.21
C PRO A 126 -11.07 14.92 4.71
N SER A 127 -11.13 13.62 4.41
CA SER A 127 -12.17 12.72 4.91
C SER A 127 -11.94 12.22 6.33
N PHE A 128 -10.79 12.52 6.94
CA PHE A 128 -10.52 12.15 8.32
C PHE A 128 -11.28 13.08 9.27
N ASN A 129 -11.84 12.50 10.33
CA ASN A 129 -12.28 13.30 11.48
C ASN A 129 -11.08 13.58 12.39
N TRP A 130 -10.25 14.55 11.99
CA TRP A 130 -8.98 14.88 12.64
C TRP A 130 -9.12 15.11 14.15
N LYS A 131 -10.09 15.95 14.57
CA LYS A 131 -10.33 16.26 15.99
C LYS A 131 -10.82 15.08 16.83
N ALA A 132 -11.34 14.04 16.19
CA ALA A 132 -11.71 12.81 16.90
C ALA A 132 -10.55 11.83 17.02
N ALA A 133 -9.52 11.96 16.16
CA ALA A 133 -8.39 11.04 16.10
C ALA A 133 -7.13 11.58 16.79
N LEU A 134 -6.93 12.89 16.79
CA LEU A 134 -5.71 13.56 17.28
C LEU A 134 -6.08 14.76 18.17
N GLY A 135 -5.23 15.05 19.15
CA GLY A 135 -5.30 16.26 19.96
C GLY A 135 -4.92 17.51 19.17
N ASP A 136 -5.35 18.69 19.63
CA ASP A 136 -5.08 19.97 18.92
C ASP A 136 -3.56 20.23 18.75
N GLU A 137 -2.72 19.84 19.72
CA GLU A 137 -1.26 19.95 19.61
C GLU A 137 -0.63 18.98 18.59
N GLU A 138 -1.27 17.84 18.32
CA GLU A 138 -0.80 16.86 17.32
C GLU A 138 -1.23 17.24 15.88
N ILE A 139 -2.22 18.12 15.75
CA ILE A 139 -2.72 18.64 14.47
C ILE A 139 -1.96 19.91 14.04
N ALA A 140 -1.43 20.68 15.00
CA ALA A 140 -0.88 22.03 14.81
C ALA A 140 0.48 22.10 14.08
#